data_AF-A0A8C2AYW9-F1
#
_entry.id   AF-A0A8C2AYW9-F1
#
_cell.length_a   1.000
_cell.length_b   1.000
_cell.length_c   1.000
_cell.angle_alpha   90.00
_cell.angle_beta   90.00
_cell.angle_gamma   90.00
#
_symmetry.space_group_name_H-M   'P 1'
#
loop_
_entity.id
_entity.type
_entity.pdbx_description
1 polymer ?
#
loop_
_entity_poly.entity_id
_entity_poly.type
_entity_poly.pdbx_seq_one_letter_code
_entity_poly.pdbx_strand_id
1 'polypeptide(L)'
;MTGAEQRMASTQQSAQEFLGNGHNLLTRSHLNCDPVIEALNQCKFFKTEDLNSIESADITQDKIKIILDLVISKGEEACYKFLKILDKKRFQVFPRPGLGSPDLHHWISCFSFQEDPQSQTANTAGG
;
A
#
# COMPACT_ATOMS: atom_id res chain seq x y z
N MET A 1 29.91 1.74 17.38
CA MET A 1 29.80 0.58 16.47
C MET A 1 29.51 -0.64 17.32
N THR A 2 28.27 -1.14 17.31
CA THR A 2 27.87 -2.55 17.55
C THR A 2 26.34 -2.59 17.53
N GLY A 3 25.76 -3.50 16.75
CA GLY A 3 24.40 -4.00 17.00
C GLY A 3 23.40 -3.83 15.87
N ALA A 4 23.49 -4.67 14.84
CA ALA A 4 22.40 -5.54 14.36
C ALA A 4 22.72 -6.03 12.94
N GLU A 5 23.37 -7.18 12.89
CA GLU A 5 23.27 -8.12 11.79
C GLU A 5 21.80 -8.51 11.63
N GLN A 6 21.15 -8.21 10.49
CA GLN A 6 20.03 -9.03 9.99
C GLN A 6 19.98 -9.07 8.44
N ARG A 7 20.47 -10.21 7.93
CA ARG A 7 19.79 -11.08 6.94
C ARG A 7 19.81 -10.69 5.46
N MET A 8 20.77 -11.29 4.76
CA MET A 8 20.44 -12.06 3.55
C MET A 8 19.55 -13.25 3.93
N ALA A 9 18.28 -13.24 3.53
CA ALA A 9 17.42 -14.42 3.40
C ALA A 9 16.25 -14.04 2.49
N SER A 10 16.28 -14.50 1.22
CA SER A 10 15.16 -14.43 0.25
C SER A 10 14.31 -13.15 0.35
N THR A 11 14.82 -12.02 -0.14
CA THR A 11 14.33 -10.66 0.13
C THR A 11 12.89 -10.40 -0.34
N GLN A 12 11.91 -10.85 0.44
CA GLN A 12 10.59 -10.23 0.49
C GLN A 12 10.77 -8.93 1.27
N GLN A 13 10.78 -7.80 0.56
CA GLN A 13 10.87 -6.49 1.18
C GLN A 13 9.68 -6.30 2.13
N SER A 14 9.95 -5.86 3.36
CA SER A 14 8.92 -5.61 4.38
C SER A 14 7.84 -4.65 3.86
N ALA A 15 6.59 -4.78 4.30
CA ALA A 15 5.50 -3.93 3.82
C ALA A 15 5.78 -2.44 4.05
N GLN A 16 6.39 -2.12 5.19
CA GLN A 16 6.81 -0.79 5.60
C GLN A 16 7.99 -0.29 4.77
N GLU A 17 8.96 -1.15 4.45
CA GLU A 17 10.06 -0.77 3.53
C GLU A 17 9.56 -0.56 2.11
N PHE A 18 8.68 -1.43 1.63
CA PHE A 18 8.05 -1.31 0.33
C PHE A 18 7.24 0.00 0.23
N LEU A 19 6.41 0.26 1.24
CA LEU A 19 5.63 1.48 1.35
C LEU A 19 6.51 2.72 1.51
N GLY A 20 7.61 2.62 2.25
CA GLY A 20 8.61 3.69 2.39
C GLY A 20 9.28 4.02 1.05
N ASN A 21 9.67 3.02 0.27
CA ASN A 21 10.22 3.23 -1.07
C ASN A 21 9.17 3.83 -2.03
N GLY A 22 7.93 3.34 -1.93
CA GLY A 22 6.80 3.88 -2.69
C GLY A 22 6.26 5.21 -2.18
N HIS A 23 6.68 5.67 -0.99
CA HIS A 23 6.14 6.87 -0.35
C HIS A 23 6.31 8.10 -1.26
N ASN A 24 7.48 8.24 -1.86
CA ASN A 24 7.77 9.34 -2.77
C ASN A 24 6.94 9.22 -4.06
N LEU A 25 6.79 8.00 -4.60
CA LEU A 25 5.99 7.73 -5.78
C LEU A 25 4.51 8.06 -5.55
N LEU A 26 3.95 7.61 -4.43
CA LEU A 26 2.56 7.85 -4.04
C LEU A 26 2.30 9.33 -3.76
N THR A 27 3.21 10.02 -3.08
CA THR A 27 3.07 11.47 -2.79
C THR A 27 3.19 12.33 -4.05
N ARG A 28 4.08 11.94 -4.99
CA ARG A 28 4.21 12.63 -6.29
C ARG A 28 3.05 12.34 -7.23
N SER A 29 2.41 11.19 -7.06
CA SER A 29 1.26 10.81 -7.86
C SER A 29 0.00 11.50 -7.38
N HIS A 30 -0.83 11.99 -8.30
CA HIS A 30 -2.17 12.48 -7.99
C HIS A 30 -3.12 11.30 -7.74
N LEU A 31 -3.02 10.72 -6.55
CA LEU A 31 -3.89 9.66 -6.07
C LEU A 31 -5.21 10.23 -5.56
N ASN A 32 -6.32 9.53 -5.80
CA ASN A 32 -7.58 9.90 -5.19
C ASN A 32 -7.62 9.41 -3.73
N CYS A 33 -7.60 10.33 -2.76
CA CYS A 33 -7.67 9.96 -1.34
C CYS A 33 -9.03 9.41 -0.94
N ASP A 34 -10.12 9.90 -1.51
CA ASP A 34 -11.50 9.51 -1.17
C ASP A 34 -11.71 7.99 -1.06
N PRO A 35 -11.44 7.20 -2.11
CA PRO A 35 -11.62 5.75 -2.05
C PRO A 35 -10.65 5.05 -1.08
N VAL A 36 -9.48 5.65 -0.81
CA VAL A 36 -8.52 5.16 0.18
C VAL A 36 -9.03 5.39 1.60
N ILE A 37 -9.48 6.61 1.89
CA ILE A 37 -10.01 7.03 3.18
C ILE A 37 -11.26 6.21 3.52
N GLU A 38 -12.17 6.05 2.55
CA GLU A 38 -13.36 5.22 2.71
C GLU A 38 -12.99 3.78 3.06
N ALA A 39 -12.08 3.16 2.30
CA ALA A 39 -11.67 1.78 2.54
C ALA A 39 -10.96 1.61 3.90
N LEU A 40 -10.15 2.58 4.31
CA LEU A 40 -9.48 2.59 5.61
C LEU A 40 -10.45 2.78 6.77
N ASN A 41 -11.46 3.64 6.60
CA ASN A 41 -12.54 3.82 7.57
C ASN A 41 -13.37 2.53 7.71
N GLN A 42 -13.70 1.86 6.60
CA GLN A 42 -14.40 0.56 6.63
C GLN A 42 -13.58 -0.52 7.34
N CYS A 43 -12.26 -0.53 7.17
CA CYS A 43 -11.36 -1.42 7.89
C CYS A 43 -11.12 -0.99 9.35
N LYS A 44 -11.74 0.10 9.84
CA LYS A 44 -11.51 0.72 11.16
C LYS A 44 -10.02 0.93 11.45
N PHE A 45 -9.27 1.24 10.41
CA PHE A 45 -7.82 1.34 10.46
C PHE A 45 -7.37 2.63 11.15
N PHE A 46 -8.09 3.71 10.85
CA PHE A 46 -7.92 5.03 11.42
C PHE A 46 -8.99 5.31 12.48
N LYS A 47 -8.58 6.03 13.52
CA LYS A 47 -9.52 6.60 14.49
C LYS A 47 -10.12 7.88 13.90
N THR A 48 -11.21 8.36 14.49
CA THR A 48 -11.84 9.63 14.08
C THR A 48 -10.86 10.80 14.09
N GLU A 49 -9.91 10.82 15.05
CA GLU A 49 -8.87 11.85 15.16
C GLU A 49 -7.87 11.82 13.98
N ASP A 50 -7.49 10.61 13.54
CA ASP A 50 -6.63 10.40 12.38
C ASP A 50 -7.35 10.89 11.10
N LEU A 51 -8.63 10.53 10.94
CA LEU A 51 -9.46 10.96 9.81
C LEU A 51 -9.65 12.47 9.76
N ASN A 52 -9.88 13.11 10.91
CA ASN A 52 -10.00 14.56 11.01
C ASN A 52 -8.70 15.27 10.61
N SER A 53 -7.53 14.70 10.97
CA SER A 53 -6.24 15.25 10.53
C SER A 53 -6.04 15.15 9.02
N ILE A 54 -6.52 14.06 8.40
CA ILE A 54 -6.49 13.89 6.95
C ILE A 54 -7.49 14.84 6.28
N GLU A 55 -8.71 14.97 6.80
CA GLU A 55 -9.73 15.86 6.25
C GLU A 55 -9.35 17.33 6.37
N SER A 56 -8.61 17.70 7.42
CA SER A 56 -8.11 19.06 7.64
C SER A 56 -7.08 19.50 6.60
N ALA A 57 -6.54 18.60 5.77
CA ALA A 57 -5.63 18.98 4.69
C ALA A 57 -6.41 19.30 3.40
N ASP A 58 -6.27 20.54 2.93
CA ASP A 58 -6.85 21.02 1.67
C ASP A 58 -6.26 20.32 0.43
N ILE A 59 -4.98 19.95 0.49
CA ILE A 59 -4.24 19.42 -0.65
C ILE A 59 -4.23 17.89 -0.60
N THR A 60 -4.74 17.25 -1.65
CA THR A 60 -4.77 15.78 -1.86
C THR A 60 -3.41 15.11 -1.64
N GLN A 61 -2.31 15.76 -2.05
CA GLN A 61 -0.96 15.24 -1.84
C GLN A 61 -0.56 15.21 -0.35
N ASP A 62 -0.91 16.25 0.41
CA ASP A 62 -0.68 16.30 1.86
C ASP A 62 -1.52 15.24 2.58
N LYS A 63 -2.77 15.03 2.14
CA LYS A 63 -3.64 13.96 2.65
C LYS A 63 -2.98 12.59 2.53
N ILE A 64 -2.44 12.24 1.35
CA ILE A 64 -1.75 10.96 1.15
C ILE A 64 -0.51 10.84 2.03
N LYS A 65 0.26 11.92 2.15
CA LYS A 65 1.45 11.94 3.00
C LYS A 65 1.09 11.66 4.46
N ILE A 66 0.05 12.30 4.98
CA ILE A 66 -0.45 12.08 6.34
C ILE A 66 -0.91 10.62 6.50
N ILE A 67 -1.69 10.09 5.54
CA ILE A 67 -2.14 8.69 5.56
C ILE A 67 -0.93 7.74 5.62
N LEU A 68 0.06 7.95 4.78
CA LEU A 68 1.26 7.11 4.71
C LEU A 68 2.06 7.17 6.01
N ASP A 69 2.28 8.37 6.55
CA ASP A 69 3.01 8.58 7.80
C ASP A 69 2.31 7.85 8.98
N LEU A 70 0.98 7.97 9.06
CA LEU A 70 0.17 7.25 10.07
C LEU A 70 0.24 5.73 9.90
N VAL A 71 0.15 5.23 8.66
CA VAL A 71 0.25 3.79 8.36
C VAL A 71 1.63 3.24 8.75
N ILE A 72 2.69 3.96 8.41
CA ILE A 72 4.08 3.61 8.74
C ILE A 72 4.29 3.64 10.26
N SER A 73 3.76 4.66 10.94
CA SER A 73 3.86 4.83 12.39
C SER A 73 3.13 3.71 13.17
N LYS A 74 2.01 3.19 12.64
CA LYS A 74 1.31 2.03 13.24
C LYS A 74 2.11 0.72 13.12
N GLY A 75 3.07 0.63 12.20
CA GLY A 75 3.96 -0.50 12.02
C GLY A 75 3.65 -1.40 10.82
N GLU A 76 4.37 -2.51 10.75
CA GLU A 76 4.42 -3.39 9.57
C GLU A 76 3.06 -3.98 9.17
N GLU A 77 2.29 -4.49 10.15
CA GLU A 77 0.99 -5.09 9.89
C GLU A 77 0.00 -4.06 9.30
N ALA A 78 0.14 -2.81 9.74
CA ALA A 78 -0.63 -1.69 9.23
C ALA A 78 -0.27 -1.40 7.77
N CYS A 79 1.03 -1.34 7.45
CA CYS A 79 1.54 -1.19 6.09
C CYS A 79 1.03 -2.29 5.15
N TYR A 80 1.06 -3.55 5.60
CA TYR A 80 0.58 -4.69 4.81
C TYR A 80 -0.92 -4.58 4.48
N LYS A 81 -1.74 -4.26 5.48
CA LYS A 81 -3.19 -4.07 5.29
C LYS A 81 -3.47 -2.90 4.34
N PHE A 82 -2.74 -1.79 4.46
CA PHE A 82 -2.87 -0.64 3.58
C PHE A 82 -2.53 -0.99 2.13
N LEU A 83 -1.40 -1.68 1.89
CA LEU A 83 -1.03 -2.17 0.56
C LEU A 83 -2.10 -3.10 -0.03
N LYS A 84 -2.72 -3.96 0.79
CA LYS A 84 -3.78 -4.87 0.34
C LYS A 84 -5.06 -4.12 -0.06
N ILE A 85 -5.40 -3.06 0.66
CA ILE A 85 -6.51 -2.16 0.32
C ILE A 85 -6.20 -1.41 -0.98
N LEU A 86 -4.98 -0.87 -1.10
CA LEU A 86 -4.48 -0.22 -2.31
C LEU A 86 -4.58 -1.14 -3.51
N ASP A 87 -4.14 -2.40 -3.41
CA ASP A 87 -4.25 -3.35 -4.51
C ASP A 87 -5.71 -3.63 -4.90
N LYS A 88 -6.58 -3.89 -3.92
CA LYS A 88 -8.01 -4.10 -4.16
C LYS A 88 -8.71 -2.89 -4.79
N LYS A 89 -8.33 -1.69 -4.37
CA LYS A 89 -8.93 -0.43 -4.80
C LYS A 89 -8.08 0.29 -5.85
N ARG A 90 -7.05 -0.35 -6.41
CA ARG A 90 -6.07 0.28 -7.31
C ARG A 90 -6.70 0.96 -8.51
N PHE A 91 -7.80 0.41 -9.03
CA PHE A 91 -8.53 1.00 -10.17
C PHE A 91 -9.40 2.22 -9.82
N GLN A 92 -9.70 2.43 -8.54
CA GLN A 92 -10.44 3.60 -8.04
C GLN A 92 -9.50 4.65 -7.44
N VAL A 93 -8.42 4.20 -6.80
CA VAL A 93 -7.42 5.05 -6.13
C VAL A 93 -6.41 5.61 -7.12
N PHE A 94 -5.96 4.78 -8.07
CA PHE A 94 -5.03 5.22 -9.10
C PHE A 94 -5.79 5.84 -10.26
N PRO A 95 -5.25 6.90 -10.88
CA PRO A 95 -5.82 7.45 -12.09
C PRO A 95 -5.90 6.35 -13.16
N ARG A 96 -6.94 6.40 -14.00
CA ARG A 96 -7.20 5.39 -15.01
C ARG A 96 -5.90 5.08 -15.78
N PRO A 97 -5.51 3.80 -15.92
CA PRO A 97 -4.29 3.44 -16.65
C PRO A 97 -4.43 3.99 -18.08
N GLY A 98 -3.68 5.05 -18.36
CA GLY A 98 -3.61 5.71 -19.66
C GLY A 98 -2.23 5.49 -20.27
N LEU A 99 -2.06 5.92 -21.52
CA LEU A 99 -0.76 5.95 -22.19
C LEU A 99 0.19 6.89 -21.42
N GLY A 100 0.93 6.35 -20.43
CA GLY A 100 1.91 7.10 -19.64
C GLY A 100 1.80 7.00 -18.12
N SER A 101 0.86 6.24 -17.56
CA SER A 101 0.74 6.02 -16.11
C SER A 101 0.74 4.54 -15.65
N PRO A 102 1.64 3.67 -16.14
CA PRO A 102 1.72 2.28 -15.69
C PRO A 102 2.42 2.09 -14.32
N ASP A 103 3.11 3.11 -13.80
CA ASP A 103 4.04 2.93 -12.67
C ASP A 103 3.37 2.52 -11.36
N LEU A 104 2.19 3.06 -11.01
CA LEU A 104 1.54 2.75 -9.74
C LEU A 104 0.91 1.35 -9.70
N HIS A 105 0.26 0.96 -10.80
CA HIS A 105 -0.33 -0.37 -10.94
C HIS A 105 0.75 -1.44 -10.95
N HIS A 106 1.86 -1.19 -11.65
CA HIS A 106 2.99 -2.11 -11.66
C HIS A 106 3.70 -2.14 -10.32
N TRP A 107 3.89 -0.98 -9.67
CA TRP A 107 4.47 -0.88 -8.34
C TRP A 107 3.68 -1.71 -7.32
N ILE A 108 2.37 -1.51 -7.18
CA ILE A 108 1.59 -2.29 -6.19
C ILE A 108 1.62 -3.79 -6.50
N SER A 109 1.65 -4.16 -7.80
CA SER A 109 1.76 -5.55 -8.23
C SER A 109 3.15 -6.17 -7.97
N CYS A 110 4.19 -5.35 -7.81
CA CYS A 110 5.53 -5.79 -7.47
C CYS A 110 5.63 -6.23 -6.01
N PHE A 111 4.71 -5.77 -5.15
CA PHE A 111 4.60 -6.28 -3.81
C PHE A 111 4.02 -7.70 -3.85
N SER A 112 4.85 -8.68 -3.50
CA SER A 112 4.37 -10.05 -3.32
C SER A 112 3.53 -10.10 -2.05
N PHE A 113 2.23 -9.84 -2.19
CA PHE A 113 1.29 -10.25 -1.17
C PHE A 113 1.47 -11.75 -1.00
N GLN A 114 1.85 -12.21 0.20
CA GLN A 114 1.69 -13.61 0.53
C GLN A 114 0.19 -13.88 0.50
N GLU A 115 -0.32 -14.21 -0.68
CA GLU A 115 -1.52 -15.00 -0.82
C GLU A 115 -1.22 -16.27 -0.03
N ASP A 116 -2.05 -16.51 0.98
CA ASP A 116 -2.11 -17.81 1.65
C ASP A 116 -2.03 -18.89 0.55
N PRO A 117 -1.14 -19.89 0.65
CA PRO A 117 -0.91 -20.87 -0.40
C PRO A 117 -2.13 -21.77 -0.58
N GLN A 118 -3.18 -21.23 -1.19
CA GLN A 118 -4.39 -21.93 -1.53
C GLN A 118 -4.84 -21.52 -2.92
N SER A 119 -3.97 -21.76 -3.91
CA SER A 119 -4.34 -22.19 -5.27
C SER A 119 -3.11 -22.63 -6.06
N GLN A 120 -2.41 -23.63 -5.55
CA GLN A 120 -1.72 -24.59 -6.40
C GLN A 120 -2.51 -25.91 -6.36
N THR A 121 -3.73 -25.94 -6.92
CA THR A 121 -4.26 -27.23 -7.38
C THR A 121 -3.80 -27.41 -8.81
N ALA A 122 -2.71 -28.18 -8.92
CA ALA A 122 -2.20 -28.72 -10.16
C ALA A 122 -3.35 -29.23 -11.05
N ASN A 123 -3.57 -28.56 -12.18
CA ASN A 123 -4.24 -29.17 -13.31
C ASN A 123 -3.21 -30.02 -14.05
N THR A 124 -3.20 -31.26 -13.58
CA THR A 124 -2.64 -32.50 -14.10
C THR A 124 -2.68 -32.61 -15.62
N ALA A 125 -1.58 -33.13 -16.18
CA ALA A 125 -1.50 -33.67 -17.52
C ALA A 125 -2.57 -34.75 -17.76
N GLY A 126 -3.15 -34.79 -18.97
CA GLY A 126 -3.96 -35.93 -19.41
C GLY A 126 -4.81 -35.60 -20.63
N GLY A 127 -4.41 -36.13 -21.80
CA GLY A 127 -5.13 -36.05 -23.06
C GLY A 127 -4.19 -36.12 -24.25
#